data_AF-A0A929JYI9-F1
#
_entry.id   AF-A0A929JYI9-F1
#
_cell.length_a   1.000
_cell.length_b   1.000
_cell.length_c   1.000
_cell.angle_alpha   90.00
_cell.angle_beta   90.00
_cell.angle_gamma   90.00
#
_symmetry.space_group_name_H-M   'P 1'
#
loop_
_entity.id
_entity.type
_entity.pdbx_description
1 polymer ?
#
loop_
_entity_poly.entity_id
_entity_poly.type
_entity_poly.pdbx_seq_one_letter_code
_entity_poly.pdbx_strand_id
1 'polypeptide(L)' 'MYFFRKKDPNRPTNFNLKVMHIINAIAIIMFAGGIIWKIIDWFILKK' A
#
# COMPACT_ATOMS: atom_id res chain seq x y z
N MET A 1 21.35 14.14 3.28
CA MET A 1 21.06 14.14 4.74
C MET A 1 19.74 14.87 5.03
N TYR A 2 18.59 14.20 4.86
CA TYR A 2 17.27 14.72 5.28
C TYR A 2 16.67 13.93 6.46
N PHE A 3 17.27 12.78 6.80
CA PHE A 3 16.78 11.84 7.81
C PHE A 3 17.01 12.28 9.26
N PHE A 4 17.95 13.19 9.52
CA PHE A 4 18.24 13.71 10.87
C PHE A 4 17.64 15.10 11.15
N ARG A 5 16.83 15.64 10.22
CA ARG A 5 16.16 16.93 10.42
C ARG A 5 14.96 16.72 11.34
N LYS A 6 14.90 17.48 12.46
CA LYS A 6 13.73 17.51 13.35
C LYS A 6 12.46 17.79 12.53
N LYS A 7 11.36 17.12 12.91
CA LYS A 7 10.07 17.31 12.23
C LYS A 7 9.65 18.77 12.41
N ASP A 8 9.55 19.47 11.28
CA ASP A 8 9.15 20.88 11.26
C ASP A 8 7.67 20.98 11.66
N PRO A 9 7.34 21.66 12.77
CA PRO A 9 5.98 21.74 13.30
C PRO A 9 5.04 22.56 12.38
N ASN A 10 5.58 23.38 11.48
CA ASN A 10 4.79 24.20 10.55
C ASN A 10 4.46 23.46 9.24
N ARG A 11 4.86 22.19 9.09
CA ARG A 11 4.54 21.40 7.89
C ARG A 11 3.04 21.15 7.82
N PRO A 12 2.38 21.45 6.68
CA PRO A 12 0.96 21.19 6.55
C PRO A 12 0.69 19.69 6.63
N THR A 13 -0.13 19.28 7.59
CA THR A 13 -0.68 17.93 7.62
C THR A 13 -1.79 17.83 6.59
N ASN A 14 -1.47 17.31 5.40
CA ASN A 14 -2.46 17.16 4.34
C ASN A 14 -3.20 15.81 4.44
N PHE A 15 -4.46 15.86 4.86
CA PHE A 15 -5.33 14.69 4.97
C PHE A 15 -5.50 13.96 3.62
N ASN A 16 -5.59 14.70 2.51
CA ASN A 16 -5.78 14.12 1.18
C ASN A 16 -4.57 13.27 0.77
N LEU A 17 -3.35 13.70 1.09
CA LEU A 17 -2.13 12.92 0.83
C LEU A 17 -2.11 11.64 1.66
N LYS A 18 -2.53 11.69 2.92
CA LYS A 18 -2.63 10.51 3.78
C LYS A 18 -3.63 9.51 3.21
N VAL A 19 -4.80 9.98 2.79
CA VAL A 19 -5.85 9.14 2.18
C VAL A 19 -5.38 8.54 0.85
N MET A 20 -4.69 9.31 0.00
CA MET A 20 -4.13 8.82 -1.26
C MET A 20 -3.18 7.63 -1.03
N HIS A 21 -2.27 7.73 -0.05
CA HIS A 21 -1.38 6.62 0.28
C HIS A 21 -2.11 5.39 0.82
N ILE A 22 -3.17 5.58 1.61
CA ILE A 22 -4.00 4.48 2.13
C ILE A 22 -4.69 3.77 0.97
N ILE A 23 -5.33 4.50 0.07
CA ILE A 23 -6.00 3.93 -1.11
C ILE A 23 -4.99 3.14 -1.95
N ASN A 24 -3.80 3.70 -2.19
CA ASN A 24 -2.77 3.00 -2.96
C ASN A 24 -2.26 1.73 -2.27
N ALA A 25 -2.06 1.76 -0.95
CA ALA A 25 -1.67 0.58 -0.17
C ALA A 25 -2.75 -0.53 -0.25
N ILE A 26 -4.03 -0.16 -0.12
CA ILE A 26 -5.15 -1.09 -0.25
C ILE A 26 -5.18 -1.70 -1.66
N ALA A 27 -4.99 -0.90 -2.71
CA ALA A 27 -4.97 -1.37 -4.08
C ALA A 27 -3.88 -2.42 -4.33
N ILE A 28 -2.66 -2.19 -3.82
CA ILE A 28 -1.54 -3.13 -3.93
C ILE A 28 -1.84 -4.43 -3.18
N ILE A 29 -2.40 -4.35 -1.96
CA ILE A 29 -2.74 -5.52 -1.15
C ILE A 29 -3.80 -6.37 -1.87
N MET A 30 -4.86 -5.74 -2.38
CA MET A 30 -5.92 -6.42 -3.11
C MET A 30 -5.39 -7.09 -4.39
N PHE A 31 -4.54 -6.39 -5.15
CA PHE A 31 -3.93 -6.93 -6.36
C PHE A 31 -3.03 -8.14 -6.06
N ALA A 32 -2.13 -8.01 -5.09
CA ALA A 32 -1.26 -9.11 -4.69
C ALA A 32 -2.05 -10.30 -4.15
N GLY A 33 -3.08 -10.06 -3.33
CA GLY A 33 -3.99 -11.09 -2.84
C GLY A 33 -4.71 -11.82 -3.98
N GLY A 34 -5.17 -11.10 -5.00
CA GLY A 34 -5.79 -11.68 -6.20
C GLY A 34 -4.83 -12.56 -7.00
N ILE A 35 -3.57 -12.15 -7.15
CA ILE A 35 -2.53 -12.96 -7.80
C ILE A 35 -2.29 -14.25 -7.00
N ILE A 36 -2.10 -14.15 -5.68
CA ILE A 36 -1.89 -15.31 -4.81
C ILE A 36 -3.06 -16.28 -4.92
N TRP A 37 -4.29 -15.76 -4.86
CA TRP A 37 -5.49 -16.58 -5.01
C TRP A 37 -5.54 -17.30 -6.36
N LYS A 38 -5.20 -16.60 -7.46
CA LYS A 38 -5.14 -17.23 -8.79
C LYS A 38 -4.06 -18.29 -8.93
N ILE A 39 -2.92 -18.10 -8.29
CA ILE A 39 -1.87 -19.12 -8.23
C ILE A 39 -2.39 -20.35 -7.46
N ILE A 40 -2.99 -20.15 -6.29
CA ILE A 40 -3.58 -21.23 -5.48
C ILE A 40 -4.65 -21.99 -6.28
N ASP A 41 -5.59 -21.28 -6.90
CA ASP A 41 -6.64 -21.85 -7.75
C ASP A 41 -6.03 -22.70 -8.88
N TRP A 42 -5.01 -22.17 -9.56
CA TRP A 42 -4.35 -22.88 -10.65
C TRP A 42 -3.64 -24.16 -10.20
N PHE A 43 -2.90 -24.12 -9.09
CA PHE A 43 -2.10 -25.26 -8.62
C PHE A 43 -2.89 -26.31 -7.81
N ILE A 44 -3.94 -25.89 -7.09
CA ILE A 44 -4.68 -26.76 -6.16
C ILE A 44 -6.01 -27.20 -6.74
N LEU A 45 -6.79 -26.30 -7.35
CA LEU A 45 -8.16 -26.57 -7.79
C LEU A 45 -8.24 -27.02 -9.25
N LYS A 46 -7.23 -26.70 -10.07
CA LYS A 46 -7.12 -27.07 -11.49
C LYS A 46 -6.16 -28.23 -11.77
N LYS A 47 -5.75 -28.95 -10.73
CA LYS A 47 -5.10 -30.27 -10.85
C LYS A 47 -6.17 -31.35 -11.02
#